data_AF-A0A949YHR3-F1
#
_entry.id   AF-A0A949YHR3-F1
#
_cell.length_a   1.000
_cell.length_b   1.000
_cell.length_c   1.000
_cell.angle_alpha   90.00
_cell.angle_beta   90.00
_cell.angle_gamma   90.00
#
_symmetry.space_group_name_H-M   'P 1'
#
loop_
_entity.id
_entity.type
_entity.pdbx_description
1 polymer ?
#
loop_
_entity_poly.entity_id
_entity_poly.type
_entity_poly.pdbx_seq_one_letter_code
_entity_poly.pdbx_strand_id
1 'polypeptide(L)'
;MIRNIILDWSGTVVDDLGAVVQATNDVFREFGRAEISREAFRAEFALPLSRFYERFLPGVPMERIEDVYHRQFQVRRGEVGLLPGVSEFLEFCRRSNRAVYGLSTMYGHHFNEQARRLNVQDYFLRVYVEVIDKATEIKRVLAENHLVPQETAFVGDMAHDIEAAKKSGVLSVGILTGFDTVDKLAPAGAALVIRGFGELEQLLGTPRHEQDEVYGISDQKVSAHVGVSEEERAKEQTLTITLRFQTFGRFQDLNDDLSKAVDYAAVASEMSRFVSESKYSLIETLVSRLADHLVRKFPLAYLEVELKKFVLPDTNHVSVRAVRRA
;
A
#
# COMPACT_ATOMS: atom_id res chain seq x y z
N MET A 1 -13.05 -7.34 3.93
CA MET A 1 -11.56 -7.25 3.91
C MET A 1 -11.22 -5.84 3.48
N ILE A 2 -10.28 -5.16 4.14
CA ILE A 2 -9.92 -3.79 3.74
C ILE A 2 -9.12 -3.82 2.43
N ARG A 3 -9.63 -3.12 1.42
CA ARG A 3 -9.05 -2.96 0.08
C ARG A 3 -8.53 -1.54 -0.18
N ASN A 4 -9.05 -0.56 0.55
CA ASN A 4 -8.71 0.85 0.34
C ASN A 4 -8.18 1.45 1.64
N ILE A 5 -7.09 2.19 1.53
CA ILE A 5 -6.46 2.89 2.65
C ILE A 5 -6.46 4.38 2.34
N ILE A 6 -7.09 5.18 3.19
CA ILE A 6 -6.97 6.63 3.18
C ILE A 6 -5.97 6.98 4.29
N LEU A 7 -4.94 7.76 3.99
CA LEU A 7 -3.90 8.18 4.92
C LEU A 7 -3.98 9.69 5.14
N ASP A 8 -3.96 10.12 6.40
CA ASP A 8 -3.52 11.49 6.71
C ASP A 8 -2.04 11.67 6.38
N TRP A 9 -1.60 12.93 6.30
CA TRP A 9 -0.23 13.28 5.94
C TRP A 9 0.65 13.55 7.17
N SER A 10 0.44 14.70 7.82
CA SER A 10 1.17 15.12 9.02
C SER A 10 0.97 14.12 10.16
N GLY A 11 2.02 13.81 10.91
CA GLY A 11 1.97 12.84 12.02
C GLY A 11 1.65 11.39 11.64
N THR A 12 1.29 11.11 10.37
CA THR A 12 0.85 9.79 9.87
C THR A 12 1.80 9.26 8.80
N VAL A 13 1.98 9.96 7.68
CA VAL A 13 2.94 9.60 6.61
C VAL A 13 4.30 10.27 6.85
N VAL A 14 4.31 11.50 7.35
CA VAL A 14 5.53 12.29 7.58
C VAL A 14 5.73 12.61 9.05
N ASP A 15 7.00 12.66 9.47
CA ASP A 15 7.40 13.13 10.81
C ASP A 15 7.67 14.63 10.74
N ASP A 16 6.63 15.42 10.98
CA ASP A 16 6.70 16.89 11.01
C ASP A 16 6.50 17.48 12.41
N LEU A 17 6.10 16.68 13.41
CA LEU A 17 5.82 17.15 14.76
C LEU A 17 7.00 17.92 15.37
N GLY A 18 8.23 17.44 15.14
CA GLY A 18 9.43 18.15 15.60
C GLY A 18 9.54 19.56 15.00
N ALA A 19 9.37 19.68 13.69
CA ALA A 19 9.41 20.96 12.98
C ALA A 19 8.25 21.88 13.41
N VAL A 20 7.05 21.33 13.63
CA VAL A 20 5.87 22.09 14.11
C VAL A 20 6.09 22.63 15.52
N VAL A 21 6.61 21.82 16.45
CA VAL A 21 6.90 22.27 17.83
C VAL A 21 7.96 23.36 17.82
N GLN A 22 9.01 23.22 17.01
CA GLN A 22 10.06 24.24 16.92
C GLN A 22 9.54 25.54 16.30
N ALA A 23 8.77 25.48 15.21
CA ALA A 23 8.13 26.67 14.64
C ALA A 23 7.18 27.35 15.63
N THR A 24 6.44 26.57 16.43
CA THR A 24 5.60 27.09 17.51
C THR A 24 6.42 27.79 18.60
N ASN A 25 7.56 27.21 18.99
CA ASN A 25 8.48 27.83 19.96
C ASN A 25 9.14 29.11 19.41
N ASP A 26 9.40 29.17 18.11
CA ASP A 26 9.88 30.39 17.46
C ASP A 26 8.81 31.50 17.48
N VAL A 27 7.53 31.15 17.27
CA VAL A 27 6.39 32.07 17.49
C VAL A 27 6.35 32.54 18.95
N PHE A 28 6.42 31.62 19.91
CA PHE A 28 6.40 31.98 21.34
C PHE A 28 7.53 32.94 21.70
N ARG A 29 8.75 32.69 21.20
CA ARG A 29 9.90 33.57 21.44
C ARG A 29 9.69 34.97 20.85
N GLU A 30 9.12 35.07 19.65
CA GLU A 30 8.82 36.36 19.00
C GLU A 30 7.81 37.20 19.78
N PHE A 31 6.86 36.55 20.46
CA PHE A 31 5.85 37.21 21.30
C PHE A 31 6.16 37.19 22.80
N GLY A 32 7.41 36.90 23.18
CA GLY A 32 7.88 36.98 24.58
C GLY A 32 7.34 35.89 25.52
N ARG A 33 6.88 34.76 24.97
CA ARG A 33 6.40 33.59 25.70
C ARG A 33 7.51 32.54 25.83
N ALA A 34 7.55 31.85 26.97
CA ALA A 34 8.46 30.73 27.18
C ALA A 34 8.12 29.56 26.24
N GLU A 35 9.15 28.84 25.82
CA GLU A 35 9.03 27.63 25.00
C GLU A 35 8.23 26.54 25.70
N ILE A 36 7.56 25.71 24.90
CA ILE A 36 6.83 24.53 25.34
C ILE A 36 7.59 23.27 24.94
N SER A 37 7.58 22.26 25.81
CA SER A 37 8.13 20.94 25.46
C SER A 37 7.24 20.23 24.44
N ARG A 38 7.76 19.20 23.77
CA ARG A 38 6.97 18.38 22.84
C ARG A 38 5.78 17.73 23.54
N GLU A 39 5.97 17.23 24.76
CA GLU A 39 4.95 16.55 25.55
C GLU A 39 3.85 17.53 25.95
N ALA A 40 4.24 18.71 26.44
CA ALA A 40 3.30 19.76 26.79
C ALA A 40 2.56 20.29 25.54
N PHE A 41 3.24 20.42 24.40
CA PHE A 41 2.60 20.77 23.14
C PHE A 41 1.54 19.73 22.76
N ARG A 42 1.86 18.43 22.78
CA ARG A 42 0.89 17.36 22.47
C ARG A 42 -0.29 17.34 23.43
N ALA A 43 -0.07 17.60 24.72
CA ALA A 43 -1.14 17.66 25.71
C ALA A 43 -2.10 18.82 25.43
N GLU A 44 -1.55 19.99 25.11
CA GLU A 44 -2.29 21.23 24.96
C GLU A 44 -2.85 21.44 23.55
N PHE A 45 -2.22 20.86 22.52
CA PHE A 45 -2.61 21.06 21.12
C PHE A 45 -4.09 20.74 20.90
N ALA A 46 -4.77 21.66 20.23
CA ALA A 46 -6.19 21.59 19.97
C ALA A 46 -6.53 22.32 18.66
N LEU A 47 -7.50 21.78 17.93
CA LEU A 47 -8.09 22.42 16.77
C LEU A 47 -9.45 23.06 17.13
N PRO A 48 -9.81 24.22 16.54
CA PRO A 48 -9.01 25.02 15.61
C PRO A 48 -7.80 25.68 16.28
N LEU A 49 -6.73 25.90 15.51
CA LEU A 49 -5.43 26.39 15.98
C LEU A 49 -5.52 27.76 16.69
N SER A 50 -6.51 28.57 16.34
CA SER A 50 -6.80 29.83 17.02
C SER A 50 -7.07 29.67 18.52
N ARG A 51 -7.77 28.60 18.92
CA ARG A 51 -8.01 28.30 20.35
C ARG A 51 -6.73 27.88 21.05
N PHE A 52 -5.84 27.17 20.36
CA PHE A 52 -4.55 26.81 20.92
C PHE A 52 -3.76 28.07 21.25
N TYR A 53 -3.54 28.94 20.26
CA TYR A 53 -2.72 30.14 20.45
C TYR A 53 -3.35 31.18 21.38
N GLU A 54 -4.67 31.36 21.39
CA GLU A 54 -5.32 32.33 22.30
C GLU A 54 -5.00 32.06 23.77
N ARG A 55 -4.82 30.79 24.17
CA ARG A 55 -4.45 30.43 25.56
C ARG A 55 -3.00 30.78 25.90
N PHE A 56 -2.09 30.78 24.92
CA PHE A 56 -0.66 31.02 25.14
C PHE A 56 -0.23 32.45 24.83
N LEU A 57 -0.89 33.07 23.85
CA LEU A 57 -0.63 34.41 23.30
C LEU A 57 -1.94 35.21 23.19
N PRO A 58 -2.66 35.44 24.31
CA PRO A 58 -3.97 36.09 24.29
C PRO A 58 -3.87 37.49 23.67
N GLY A 59 -4.79 37.79 22.75
CA GLY A 59 -4.87 39.09 22.07
C GLY A 59 -3.85 39.31 20.94
N VAL A 60 -2.98 38.33 20.63
CA VAL A 60 -2.14 38.38 19.44
C VAL A 60 -2.98 37.95 18.22
N PRO A 61 -3.08 38.78 17.16
CA PRO A 61 -3.84 38.41 15.96
C PRO A 61 -3.28 37.15 15.29
N MET A 62 -4.17 36.24 14.87
CA MET A 62 -3.78 34.98 14.22
C MET A 62 -2.95 35.19 12.95
N GLU A 63 -3.25 36.23 12.16
CA GLU A 63 -2.48 36.59 10.96
C GLU A 63 -1.00 36.78 11.27
N ARG A 64 -0.68 37.46 12.38
CA ARG A 64 0.71 37.68 12.80
C ARG A 64 1.37 36.38 13.26
N ILE A 65 0.61 35.49 13.89
CA ILE A 65 1.10 34.18 14.33
C ILE A 65 1.40 33.31 13.11
N GLU A 66 0.49 33.26 12.15
CA GLU A 66 0.63 32.51 10.90
C GLU A 66 1.82 33.01 10.08
N ASP A 67 2.01 34.32 9.96
CA ASP A 67 3.16 34.91 9.28
C ASP A 67 4.50 34.43 9.84
N VAL A 68 4.63 34.46 11.18
CA VAL A 68 5.83 34.00 11.88
C VAL A 68 5.98 32.49 11.71
N TYR A 69 4.92 31.74 11.98
CA TYR A 69 4.93 30.29 11.91
C TYR A 69 5.34 29.80 10.52
N HIS A 70 4.71 30.32 9.46
CA HIS A 70 5.03 29.93 8.09
C HIS A 70 6.47 30.27 7.73
N ARG A 71 6.96 31.47 8.07
CA ARG A 71 8.36 31.84 7.85
C ARG A 71 9.34 30.87 8.51
N GLN A 72 9.09 30.48 9.76
CA GLN A 72 9.98 29.61 10.52
C GLN A 72 9.88 28.14 10.06
N PHE A 73 8.66 27.68 9.77
CA PHE A 73 8.45 26.32 9.26
C PHE A 73 9.07 26.12 7.88
N GLN A 74 9.05 27.14 7.02
CA GLN A 74 9.67 27.10 5.69
C GLN A 74 11.17 26.78 5.74
N VAL A 75 11.90 27.30 6.72
CA VAL A 75 13.34 27.01 6.90
C VAL A 75 13.58 25.55 7.27
N ARG A 76 12.62 24.93 7.96
CA ARG A 76 12.70 23.56 8.50
C ARG A 76 12.07 22.51 7.59
N ARG A 77 11.47 22.89 6.46
CA ARG A 77 10.73 21.96 5.58
C ARG A 77 11.57 20.79 5.05
N GLY A 78 12.89 20.97 4.98
CA GLY A 78 13.84 19.92 4.57
C GLY A 78 14.06 18.85 5.63
N GLU A 79 13.77 19.14 6.90
CA GLU A 79 13.92 18.21 8.03
C GLU A 79 12.81 17.15 8.08
N VAL A 80 11.65 17.45 7.46
CA VAL A 80 10.49 16.54 7.43
C VAL A 80 10.82 15.30 6.60
N GLY A 81 10.84 14.15 7.26
CA GLY A 81 11.06 12.83 6.66
C GLY A 81 9.80 11.98 6.66
N LEU A 82 9.87 10.80 6.02
CA LEU A 82 8.84 9.78 6.22
C LEU A 82 8.93 9.22 7.63
N LEU A 83 7.79 8.89 8.21
CA LEU A 83 7.75 8.11 9.44
C LEU A 83 8.29 6.69 9.19
N PRO A 84 8.93 6.05 10.19
CA PRO A 84 9.43 4.68 10.05
C PRO A 84 8.31 3.70 9.66
N GLY A 85 8.58 2.82 8.69
CA GLY A 85 7.63 1.80 8.22
C GLY A 85 6.66 2.26 7.13
N VAL A 86 6.63 3.55 6.79
CA VAL A 86 5.71 4.08 5.75
C VAL A 86 6.05 3.53 4.38
N SER A 87 7.33 3.55 3.99
CA SER A 87 7.75 3.05 2.67
C SER A 87 7.42 1.56 2.50
N GLU A 88 7.71 0.77 3.54
CA GLU A 88 7.41 -0.66 3.59
C GLU A 88 5.90 -0.91 3.49
N PHE A 89 5.10 -0.11 4.20
CA PHE A 89 3.65 -0.22 4.17
C PHE A 89 3.04 0.15 2.83
N LEU A 90 3.51 1.22 2.19
CA LEU A 90 3.06 1.62 0.85
C LEU A 90 3.40 0.52 -0.19
N GLU A 91 4.59 -0.07 -0.09
CA GLU A 91 4.96 -1.23 -0.91
C GLU A 91 4.11 -2.46 -0.62
N PHE A 92 3.79 -2.71 0.65
CA PHE A 92 2.86 -3.77 1.03
C PHE A 92 1.47 -3.53 0.42
N CYS A 93 0.93 -2.31 0.47
CA CYS A 93 -0.34 -1.98 -0.14
C CYS A 93 -0.31 -2.26 -1.65
N ARG A 94 0.75 -1.82 -2.34
CA ARG A 94 0.94 -2.09 -3.78
C ARG A 94 0.96 -3.59 -4.08
N ARG A 95 1.78 -4.36 -3.36
CA ARG A 95 1.93 -5.82 -3.51
C ARG A 95 0.67 -6.60 -3.15
N SER A 96 -0.19 -6.04 -2.31
CA SER A 96 -1.45 -6.64 -1.89
C SER A 96 -2.67 -6.10 -2.64
N ASN A 97 -2.44 -5.34 -3.72
CA ASN A 97 -3.47 -4.72 -4.54
C ASN A 97 -4.47 -3.88 -3.73
N ARG A 98 -3.96 -3.11 -2.76
CA ARG A 98 -4.74 -2.17 -1.96
C ARG A 98 -4.52 -0.76 -2.48
N ALA A 99 -5.61 -0.08 -2.82
CA ALA A 99 -5.56 1.30 -3.28
C ALA A 99 -5.26 2.24 -2.10
N VAL A 100 -4.31 3.16 -2.28
CA VAL A 100 -3.94 4.15 -1.27
C VAL A 100 -4.36 5.55 -1.74
N TYR A 101 -4.98 6.30 -0.85
CA TYR A 101 -5.42 7.68 -1.05
C TYR A 101 -4.83 8.58 0.03
N GLY A 102 -4.46 9.80 -0.34
CA GLY A 102 -4.02 10.82 0.62
C GLY A 102 -5.18 11.75 0.97
N LEU A 103 -5.32 12.14 2.24
CA LEU A 103 -6.33 13.11 2.68
C LEU A 103 -5.75 14.00 3.77
N SER A 104 -5.50 15.27 3.45
CA SER A 104 -4.83 16.21 4.35
C SER A 104 -5.44 17.60 4.31
N THR A 105 -5.32 18.33 5.42
CA THR A 105 -5.65 19.76 5.50
C THR A 105 -4.53 20.65 4.97
N MET A 106 -3.36 20.09 4.66
CA MET A 106 -2.17 20.80 4.18
C MET A 106 -2.41 21.47 2.82
N TYR A 107 -1.76 22.62 2.57
CA TYR A 107 -1.75 23.28 1.26
C TYR A 107 -1.16 22.38 0.17
N GLY A 108 -1.78 22.37 -1.01
CA GLY A 108 -1.42 21.43 -2.07
C GLY A 108 0.03 21.56 -2.57
N HIS A 109 0.57 22.77 -2.61
CA HIS A 109 1.96 22.99 -3.02
C HIS A 109 2.98 22.40 -2.03
N HIS A 110 2.72 22.50 -0.71
CA HIS A 110 3.57 21.87 0.30
C HIS A 110 3.52 20.35 0.24
N PHE A 111 2.31 19.79 0.10
CA PHE A 111 2.13 18.36 -0.07
C PHE A 111 2.93 17.85 -1.27
N ASN A 112 2.75 18.48 -2.44
CA ASN A 112 3.39 18.04 -3.69
C ASN A 112 4.92 18.14 -3.63
N GLU A 113 5.47 19.18 -3.00
CA GLU A 113 6.92 19.29 -2.78
C GLU A 113 7.43 18.14 -1.91
N GLN A 114 6.78 17.88 -0.77
CA GLN A 114 7.19 16.82 0.16
C GLN A 114 7.03 15.43 -0.46
N ALA A 115 5.88 15.12 -1.04
CA ALA A 115 5.60 13.81 -1.64
C ALA A 115 6.60 13.46 -2.74
N ARG A 116 6.99 14.44 -3.56
CA ARG A 116 8.03 14.27 -4.59
C ARG A 116 9.41 14.09 -3.97
N ARG A 117 9.81 14.94 -3.02
CA ARG A 117 11.12 14.85 -2.34
C ARG A 117 11.30 13.50 -1.62
N LEU A 118 10.22 12.97 -1.05
CA LEU A 118 10.21 11.72 -0.30
C LEU A 118 9.96 10.48 -1.19
N ASN A 119 9.78 10.66 -2.51
CA ASN A 119 9.54 9.59 -3.48
C ASN A 119 8.33 8.70 -3.16
N VAL A 120 7.25 9.28 -2.63
CA VAL A 120 6.03 8.54 -2.30
C VAL A 120 4.82 8.90 -3.16
N GLN A 121 4.93 9.91 -4.04
CA GLN A 121 3.81 10.40 -4.84
C GLN A 121 3.10 9.29 -5.63
N ASP A 122 3.87 8.35 -6.19
CA ASP A 122 3.37 7.34 -7.14
C ASP A 122 2.64 6.18 -6.45
N TYR A 123 2.67 6.11 -5.11
CA TYR A 123 1.89 5.13 -4.35
C TYR A 123 0.44 5.57 -4.14
N PHE A 124 0.15 6.87 -4.23
CA PHE A 124 -1.19 7.41 -4.02
C PHE A 124 -1.95 7.43 -5.33
N LEU A 125 -3.08 6.73 -5.40
CA LEU A 125 -3.95 6.76 -6.56
C LEU A 125 -4.55 8.16 -6.76
N ARG A 126 -4.97 8.79 -5.66
CA ARG A 126 -5.38 10.20 -5.59
C ARG A 126 -5.07 10.80 -4.24
N VAL A 127 -4.90 12.12 -4.22
CA VAL A 127 -4.66 12.90 -2.99
C VAL A 127 -5.65 14.05 -2.94
N TYR A 128 -6.24 14.24 -1.76
CA TYR A 128 -7.16 15.31 -1.42
C TYR A 128 -6.48 16.20 -0.38
N VAL A 129 -6.17 17.44 -0.77
CA VAL A 129 -5.45 18.44 0.03
C VAL A 129 -6.35 19.64 0.33
N GLU A 130 -5.93 20.53 1.22
CA GLU A 130 -6.71 21.72 1.62
C GLU A 130 -8.11 21.37 2.14
N VAL A 131 -8.22 20.18 2.75
CA VAL A 131 -9.46 19.65 3.28
C VAL A 131 -9.86 20.42 4.53
N ILE A 132 -11.09 20.95 4.54
CA ILE A 132 -11.65 21.67 5.68
C ILE A 132 -12.39 20.70 6.62
N ASP A 133 -13.31 19.90 6.06
CA ASP A 133 -14.04 18.87 6.80
C ASP A 133 -13.69 17.49 6.26
N LYS A 134 -12.83 16.78 7.00
CA LYS A 134 -12.41 15.42 6.64
C LYS A 134 -13.57 14.44 6.54
N ALA A 135 -14.65 14.59 7.32
CA ALA A 135 -15.77 13.67 7.24
C ALA A 135 -16.51 13.81 5.90
N THR A 136 -16.81 15.04 5.51
CA THR A 136 -17.42 15.34 4.20
C THR A 136 -16.50 14.90 3.06
N GLU A 137 -15.19 15.17 3.16
CA GLU A 137 -14.26 14.81 2.10
C GLU A 137 -14.07 13.29 1.99
N ILE A 138 -13.98 12.54 3.09
CA ILE A 138 -13.92 11.06 3.03
C ILE A 138 -15.15 10.51 2.28
N LYS A 139 -16.36 11.02 2.54
CA LYS A 139 -17.57 10.58 1.81
C LYS A 139 -17.47 10.89 0.32
N ARG A 140 -16.87 12.01 -0.04
CA ARG A 140 -16.59 12.38 -1.43
C ARG A 140 -15.55 11.45 -2.06
N VAL A 141 -14.45 11.12 -1.37
CA VAL A 141 -13.46 10.13 -1.83
C VAL A 141 -14.13 8.78 -2.09
N LEU A 142 -14.99 8.32 -1.18
CA LEU A 142 -15.74 7.08 -1.35
C LEU A 142 -16.62 7.11 -2.61
N ALA A 143 -17.37 8.20 -2.82
CA ALA A 143 -18.27 8.34 -3.96
C ALA A 143 -17.53 8.47 -5.29
N GLU A 144 -16.52 9.34 -5.38
CA GLU A 144 -15.77 9.62 -6.62
C GLU A 144 -14.93 8.43 -7.11
N ASN A 145 -14.52 7.55 -6.20
CA ASN A 145 -13.68 6.39 -6.53
C ASN A 145 -14.44 5.06 -6.39
N HIS A 146 -15.76 5.12 -6.20
CA HIS A 146 -16.63 3.94 -6.06
C HIS A 146 -16.18 2.95 -4.97
N LEU A 147 -15.74 3.48 -3.83
CA LEU A 147 -15.22 2.68 -2.73
C LEU A 147 -16.33 2.24 -1.78
N VAL A 148 -16.21 1.00 -1.31
CA VAL A 148 -17.10 0.45 -0.28
C VAL A 148 -16.60 0.88 1.11
N PRO A 149 -17.40 1.56 1.95
CA PRO A 149 -16.96 2.02 3.27
C PRO A 149 -16.44 0.89 4.16
N GLN A 150 -17.10 -0.28 4.14
CA GLN A 150 -16.71 -1.46 4.93
C GLN A 150 -15.40 -2.13 4.46
N GLU A 151 -14.92 -1.78 3.26
CA GLU A 151 -13.63 -2.20 2.73
C GLU A 151 -12.59 -1.06 2.77
N THR A 152 -12.88 0.04 3.45
CA THR A 152 -12.02 1.23 3.49
C THR A 152 -11.62 1.55 4.93
N ALA A 153 -10.34 1.86 5.13
CA ALA A 153 -9.81 2.34 6.40
C ALA A 153 -9.28 3.77 6.23
N PHE A 154 -9.49 4.61 7.24
CA PHE A 154 -8.81 5.90 7.38
C PHE A 154 -7.83 5.82 8.54
N VAL A 155 -6.56 6.12 8.26
CA VAL A 155 -5.46 6.14 9.21
C VAL A 155 -5.05 7.58 9.49
N GLY A 156 -5.07 7.98 10.75
CA GLY A 156 -4.66 9.32 11.18
C GLY A 156 -4.18 9.30 12.63
N ASP A 157 -3.42 10.31 13.02
CA ASP A 157 -2.76 10.38 14.33
C ASP A 157 -3.49 11.25 15.34
N MET A 158 -4.59 11.91 14.93
CA MET A 158 -5.36 12.82 15.78
C MET A 158 -6.81 12.37 16.00
N ALA A 159 -7.42 12.81 17.10
CA ALA A 159 -8.79 12.49 17.46
C ALA A 159 -9.81 12.92 16.40
N HIS A 160 -9.55 14.03 15.68
CA HIS A 160 -10.44 14.46 14.60
C HIS A 160 -10.47 13.47 13.44
N ASP A 161 -9.37 12.73 13.19
CA ASP A 161 -9.32 11.73 12.11
C ASP A 161 -10.22 10.56 12.46
N ILE A 162 -10.17 10.14 13.72
CA ILE A 162 -11.02 9.09 14.27
C ILE A 162 -12.49 9.46 14.16
N GLU A 163 -12.84 10.68 14.56
CA GLU A 163 -14.20 11.19 14.44
C GLU A 163 -14.66 11.27 12.98
N ALA A 164 -13.79 11.75 12.08
CA ALA A 164 -14.08 11.85 10.65
C ALA A 164 -14.32 10.48 10.02
N ALA A 165 -13.46 9.51 10.29
CA ALA A 165 -13.61 8.12 9.85
C ALA A 165 -14.97 7.55 10.27
N LYS A 166 -15.34 7.73 11.55
CA LYS A 166 -16.61 7.22 12.11
C LYS A 166 -17.83 7.89 11.47
N LYS A 167 -17.82 9.22 11.33
CA LYS A 167 -18.89 9.98 10.67
C LYS A 167 -19.07 9.58 9.20
N SER A 168 -18.04 9.00 8.60
CA SER A 168 -18.02 8.52 7.22
C SER A 168 -18.24 7.01 7.06
N GLY A 169 -18.35 6.26 8.17
CA GLY A 169 -18.64 4.83 8.16
C GLY A 169 -17.47 3.95 7.68
N VAL A 170 -16.24 4.47 7.67
CA VAL A 170 -15.02 3.71 7.34
C VAL A 170 -14.34 3.24 8.62
N LEU A 171 -13.46 2.24 8.52
CA LEU A 171 -12.67 1.76 9.65
C LEU A 171 -11.75 2.87 10.17
N SER A 172 -11.88 3.25 11.44
CA SER A 172 -11.03 4.27 12.08
C SER A 172 -9.78 3.65 12.69
N VAL A 173 -8.61 4.05 12.21
CA VAL A 173 -7.31 3.56 12.69
C VAL A 173 -6.50 4.73 13.22
N GLY A 174 -6.27 4.75 14.53
CA GLY A 174 -5.41 5.74 15.19
C GLY A 174 -3.96 5.29 15.21
N ILE A 175 -3.01 6.12 14.75
CA ILE A 175 -1.58 5.83 14.79
C ILE A 175 -0.86 6.71 15.81
N LEU A 176 0.02 6.13 16.63
CA LEU A 176 0.67 6.82 17.76
C LEU A 176 1.97 7.56 17.39
N THR A 177 2.22 7.79 16.10
CA THR A 177 3.43 8.43 15.58
C THR A 177 3.41 9.96 15.68
N GLY A 178 2.22 10.57 15.71
CA GLY A 178 2.05 12.01 15.57
C GLY A 178 1.69 12.76 16.86
N PHE A 179 0.67 13.60 16.76
CA PHE A 179 0.28 14.66 17.68
C PHE A 179 -0.49 14.12 18.88
N ASP A 180 -1.58 13.38 18.66
CA ASP A 180 -2.38 12.89 19.78
C ASP A 180 -1.80 11.62 20.40
N THR A 181 -2.12 11.43 21.68
CA THR A 181 -1.71 10.26 22.46
C THR A 181 -2.84 9.24 22.49
N VAL A 182 -2.54 8.03 22.97
CA VAL A 182 -3.57 6.98 23.14
C VAL A 182 -4.74 7.47 24.00
N ASP A 183 -4.48 8.33 24.99
CA ASP A 183 -5.49 8.90 25.89
C ASP A 183 -6.46 9.86 25.18
N LYS A 184 -6.11 10.36 23.99
CA LYS A 184 -6.99 11.17 23.13
C LYS A 184 -7.65 10.33 22.04
N LEU A 185 -6.91 9.39 21.43
CA LEU A 185 -7.43 8.53 20.35
C LEU A 185 -8.46 7.51 20.83
N ALA A 186 -8.25 6.91 22.01
CA ALA A 186 -9.16 5.91 22.54
C ALA A 186 -10.55 6.50 22.89
N PRO A 187 -10.67 7.66 23.58
CA PRO A 187 -11.97 8.29 23.82
C PRO A 187 -12.68 8.81 22.56
N ALA A 188 -11.93 9.20 21.51
CA ALA A 188 -12.52 9.50 20.20
C ALA A 188 -13.19 8.26 19.56
N GLY A 189 -12.86 7.08 20.06
CA GLY A 189 -13.45 5.78 19.72
C GLY A 189 -12.82 5.18 18.47
N ALA A 190 -11.49 5.22 18.39
CA ALA A 190 -10.73 4.53 17.36
C ALA A 190 -11.06 3.03 17.40
N ALA A 191 -11.39 2.45 16.24
CA ALA A 191 -11.65 1.02 16.16
C ALA A 191 -10.36 0.21 16.37
N LEU A 192 -9.23 0.76 15.91
CA LEU A 192 -7.89 0.23 16.13
C LEU A 192 -6.96 1.37 16.55
N VAL A 193 -6.03 1.08 17.46
CA VAL A 193 -4.91 1.98 17.79
C VAL A 193 -3.63 1.20 17.59
N ILE A 194 -2.74 1.73 16.75
CA ILE A 194 -1.48 1.08 16.34
C ILE A 194 -0.28 1.97 16.69
N ARG A 195 0.87 1.34 16.96
CA ARG A 195 2.13 2.06 17.23
C ARG A 195 2.86 2.47 15.96
N GLY A 196 2.57 1.81 14.85
CA GLY A 196 3.20 2.05 13.55
C GLY A 196 2.60 1.15 12.48
N PHE A 197 2.97 1.38 11.23
CA PHE A 197 2.38 0.66 10.10
C PHE A 197 2.66 -0.85 10.07
N GLY A 198 3.73 -1.33 10.72
CA GLY A 198 3.99 -2.77 10.82
C GLY A 198 2.89 -3.54 11.56
N GLU A 199 2.24 -2.93 12.56
CA GLU A 199 1.08 -3.53 13.22
C GLU A 199 -0.15 -3.53 12.30
N LEU A 200 -0.35 -2.46 11.53
CA LEU A 200 -1.43 -2.40 10.55
C LEU A 200 -1.24 -3.44 9.44
N GLU A 201 -0.02 -3.61 8.93
CA GLU A 201 0.32 -4.65 7.97
C GLU A 201 -0.07 -6.04 8.48
N GLN A 202 0.27 -6.36 9.74
CA GLN A 202 -0.08 -7.64 10.37
C GLN A 202 -1.60 -7.83 10.50
N LEU A 203 -2.32 -6.77 10.91
CA LEU A 203 -3.77 -6.81 11.08
C LEU A 203 -4.52 -6.92 9.75
N LEU A 204 -4.06 -6.21 8.72
CA LEU A 204 -4.60 -6.30 7.37
C LEU A 204 -4.29 -7.67 6.75
N GLY A 205 -3.15 -8.25 7.15
CA GLY A 205 -2.56 -9.43 6.56
C GLY A 205 -2.16 -9.21 5.09
N THR A 206 -1.22 -9.99 4.60
CA THR A 206 -1.24 -10.31 3.17
C THR A 206 -2.61 -10.92 2.87
N PRO A 207 -3.29 -10.53 1.77
CA PRO A 207 -4.55 -11.14 1.41
C PRO A 207 -4.38 -12.65 1.50
N ARG A 208 -5.13 -13.28 2.41
CA ARG A 208 -5.15 -14.75 2.58
C ARG A 208 -5.78 -15.46 1.37
N HIS A 209 -5.89 -14.77 0.24
CA HIS A 209 -6.40 -15.31 -1.01
C HIS A 209 -5.44 -16.31 -1.68
N GLU A 210 -4.23 -16.54 -1.15
CA GLU A 210 -3.28 -17.51 -1.73
C GLU A 210 -3.69 -19.00 -1.65
N GLN A 211 -4.89 -19.38 -1.17
CA GLN A 211 -5.24 -20.82 -1.07
C GLN A 211 -6.62 -21.28 -1.60
N ASP A 212 -7.65 -20.43 -1.72
CA ASP A 212 -9.02 -20.97 -1.97
C ASP A 212 -9.52 -20.85 -3.43
N GLU A 213 -9.13 -19.81 -4.18
CA GLU A 213 -9.56 -19.61 -5.57
C GLU A 213 -8.35 -19.72 -6.52
N VAL A 214 -8.14 -20.91 -7.06
CA VAL A 214 -6.97 -21.22 -7.90
C VAL A 214 -7.42 -21.94 -9.16
N TYR A 215 -6.98 -21.45 -10.31
CA TYR A 215 -7.05 -22.21 -11.56
C TYR A 215 -5.91 -23.22 -11.59
N GLY A 216 -6.23 -24.47 -11.94
CA GLY A 216 -5.25 -25.54 -12.07
C GLY A 216 -5.25 -26.14 -13.47
N ILE A 217 -4.09 -26.16 -14.12
CA ILE A 217 -3.81 -26.99 -15.30
C ILE A 217 -2.79 -28.03 -14.86
N SER A 218 -3.18 -29.29 -14.76
CA SER A 218 -2.36 -30.34 -14.13
C SER A 218 -1.73 -31.25 -15.16
N ASP A 219 -0.42 -31.48 -15.00
CA ASP A 219 0.38 -32.47 -15.74
C ASP A 219 0.16 -32.46 -17.25
N GLN A 220 0.00 -31.28 -17.85
CA GLN A 220 -0.13 -31.13 -19.28
C GLN A 220 1.17 -31.57 -19.95
N LYS A 221 1.06 -32.53 -20.87
CA LYS A 221 2.19 -33.03 -21.66
C LYS A 221 2.58 -32.00 -22.71
N VAL A 222 3.87 -31.70 -22.77
CA VAL A 222 4.46 -30.79 -23.76
C VAL A 222 5.71 -31.41 -24.36
N SER A 223 5.93 -31.15 -25.64
CA SER A 223 7.16 -31.54 -26.34
C SER A 223 8.19 -30.43 -26.24
N ALA A 224 9.43 -30.79 -25.91
CA ALA A 224 10.52 -29.83 -25.75
C ALA A 224 11.86 -30.42 -26.21
N HIS A 225 12.75 -29.54 -26.65
CA HIS A 225 14.17 -29.84 -26.88
C HIS A 225 15.01 -29.20 -25.75
N VAL A 226 15.14 -29.89 -24.62
CA VAL A 226 15.80 -29.37 -23.41
C VAL A 226 16.83 -30.35 -22.84
N GLY A 227 18.00 -29.82 -22.48
CA GLY A 227 19.08 -30.62 -21.92
C GLY A 227 20.44 -29.95 -22.04
N VAL A 228 21.38 -30.40 -21.20
CA VAL A 228 22.74 -29.86 -21.14
C VAL A 228 23.55 -30.37 -22.33
N SER A 229 23.36 -31.64 -22.71
CA SER A 229 24.03 -32.27 -23.85
C SER A 229 23.37 -31.94 -25.20
N GLU A 230 24.14 -32.02 -26.29
CA GLU A 230 23.59 -31.88 -27.64
C GLU A 230 22.66 -33.04 -28.04
N GLU A 231 22.95 -34.26 -27.57
CA GLU A 231 22.11 -35.43 -27.81
C GLU A 231 20.72 -35.30 -27.20
N GLU A 232 20.62 -34.75 -25.98
CA GLU A 232 19.33 -34.44 -25.35
C GLU A 232 18.54 -33.40 -26.14
N ARG A 233 19.21 -32.40 -26.72
CA ARG A 233 18.53 -31.36 -27.51
C ARG A 233 18.16 -31.84 -28.91
N ALA A 234 18.87 -32.83 -29.46
CA ALA A 234 18.58 -33.39 -30.77
C ALA A 234 17.29 -34.23 -30.78
N LYS A 235 16.94 -34.85 -29.64
CA LYS A 235 15.73 -35.66 -29.50
C LYS A 235 14.62 -34.86 -28.83
N GLU A 236 13.42 -34.92 -29.38
CA GLU A 236 12.24 -34.38 -28.73
C GLU A 236 11.95 -35.19 -27.45
N GLN A 237 11.68 -34.50 -26.35
CA GLN A 237 11.37 -35.10 -25.06
C GLN A 237 9.98 -34.65 -24.60
N THR A 238 9.25 -35.57 -23.99
CA THR A 238 7.99 -35.25 -23.31
C THR A 238 8.26 -34.80 -21.89
N LEU A 239 7.82 -33.60 -21.56
CA LEU A 239 7.77 -33.05 -20.20
C LEU A 239 6.31 -32.98 -19.74
N THR A 240 6.08 -32.88 -18.44
CA THR A 240 4.77 -32.47 -17.92
C THR A 240 4.90 -31.15 -17.17
N ILE A 241 3.94 -30.24 -17.40
CA ILE A 241 3.88 -28.96 -16.71
C ILE A 241 2.54 -28.84 -15.99
N THR A 242 2.62 -28.45 -14.72
CA THR A 242 1.47 -28.06 -13.91
C THR A 242 1.51 -26.55 -13.68
N LEU A 243 0.42 -25.86 -13.98
CA LEU A 243 0.22 -24.45 -13.68
C LEU A 243 -0.83 -24.32 -12.57
N ARG A 244 -0.51 -23.52 -11.56
CA ARG A 244 -1.47 -23.04 -10.56
C ARG A 244 -1.46 -21.53 -10.59
N PHE A 245 -2.58 -20.90 -10.89
CA PHE A 245 -2.62 -19.45 -11.08
C PHE A 245 -3.89 -18.82 -10.56
N GLN A 246 -3.80 -17.52 -10.30
CA GLN A 246 -4.89 -16.67 -9.84
C GLN A 246 -4.96 -15.44 -10.73
N THR A 247 -6.17 -14.94 -10.92
CA THR A 247 -6.42 -13.67 -11.62
C THR A 247 -6.60 -12.55 -10.61
N PHE A 248 -6.63 -11.31 -11.07
CA PHE A 248 -6.90 -10.15 -10.21
C PHE A 248 -8.35 -10.07 -9.71
N GLY A 249 -9.29 -10.79 -10.36
CA GLY A 249 -10.70 -10.86 -9.98
C GLY A 249 -11.02 -12.08 -9.11
N ARG A 250 -12.19 -12.07 -8.43
CA ARG A 250 -12.68 -13.20 -7.61
C ARG A 250 -13.70 -14.03 -8.35
N PHE A 251 -13.83 -15.31 -8.02
CA PHE A 251 -14.81 -16.20 -8.67
C PHE A 251 -16.25 -15.74 -8.44
N GLN A 252 -16.56 -15.24 -7.24
CA GLN A 252 -17.87 -14.65 -6.91
C GLN A 252 -18.25 -13.45 -7.81
N ASP A 253 -17.26 -12.72 -8.35
CA ASP A 253 -17.51 -11.51 -9.14
C ASP A 253 -17.74 -11.84 -10.63
N LEU A 254 -17.47 -13.08 -11.04
CA LEU A 254 -17.70 -13.56 -12.41
C LEU A 254 -19.18 -13.49 -12.78
N ASN A 255 -20.08 -13.85 -11.86
CA ASN A 255 -21.54 -13.89 -12.12
C ASN A 255 -21.90 -14.67 -13.40
N ASP A 256 -21.21 -15.79 -13.64
CA ASP A 256 -21.34 -16.63 -14.84
C ASP A 256 -21.04 -15.90 -16.18
N ASP A 257 -20.33 -14.77 -16.13
CA ASP A 257 -19.92 -14.00 -17.30
C ASP A 257 -18.56 -14.47 -17.81
N LEU A 258 -18.56 -15.13 -18.97
CA LEU A 258 -17.35 -15.64 -19.61
C LEU A 258 -16.34 -14.51 -19.93
N SER A 259 -16.79 -13.28 -20.18
CA SER A 259 -15.90 -12.16 -20.50
C SER A 259 -15.03 -11.71 -19.33
N LYS A 260 -15.42 -12.08 -18.11
CA LYS A 260 -14.67 -11.81 -16.87
C LYS A 260 -13.75 -12.96 -16.47
N ALA A 261 -13.91 -14.13 -17.08
CA ALA A 261 -13.10 -15.30 -16.79
C ALA A 261 -11.77 -15.27 -17.57
N VAL A 262 -10.73 -15.86 -16.99
CA VAL A 262 -9.50 -16.13 -17.73
C VAL A 262 -9.68 -17.32 -18.66
N ASP A 263 -9.20 -17.18 -19.89
CA ASP A 263 -9.18 -18.26 -20.86
C ASP A 263 -8.02 -19.23 -20.55
N TYR A 264 -8.29 -20.23 -19.71
CA TYR A 264 -7.32 -21.27 -19.36
C TYR A 264 -6.91 -22.13 -20.57
N ALA A 265 -7.72 -22.21 -21.62
CA ALA A 265 -7.36 -22.92 -22.84
C ALA A 265 -6.31 -22.13 -23.64
N ALA A 266 -6.43 -20.79 -23.68
CA ALA A 266 -5.40 -19.92 -24.24
C ALA A 266 -4.09 -19.98 -23.43
N VAL A 267 -4.16 -20.01 -22.09
CA VAL A 267 -2.99 -20.18 -21.21
C VAL A 267 -2.29 -21.52 -21.50
N ALA A 268 -3.04 -22.62 -21.55
CA ALA A 268 -2.53 -23.96 -21.86
C ALA A 268 -1.87 -24.04 -23.24
N SER A 269 -2.50 -23.45 -24.25
CA SER A 269 -2.01 -23.43 -25.64
C SER A 269 -0.74 -22.61 -25.76
N GLU A 270 -0.70 -21.45 -25.10
CA GLU A 270 0.48 -20.59 -25.09
C GLU A 270 1.67 -21.24 -24.40
N MET A 271 1.43 -21.93 -23.28
CA MET A 271 2.47 -22.67 -22.58
C MET A 271 3.10 -23.73 -23.50
N SER A 272 2.27 -24.56 -24.15
CA SER A 272 2.77 -25.57 -25.11
C SER A 272 3.61 -24.94 -26.21
N ARG A 273 3.12 -23.84 -26.80
CA ARG A 273 3.79 -23.11 -27.87
C ARG A 273 5.14 -22.54 -27.42
N PHE A 274 5.19 -21.90 -26.25
CA PHE A 274 6.41 -21.34 -25.70
C PHE A 274 7.46 -22.42 -25.47
N VAL A 275 7.05 -23.57 -24.92
CA VAL A 275 7.95 -24.67 -24.59
C VAL A 275 8.49 -25.34 -25.85
N SER A 276 7.65 -25.61 -26.86
CA SER A 276 8.07 -26.26 -28.10
C SER A 276 9.00 -25.40 -28.95
N GLU A 277 8.82 -24.08 -28.93
CA GLU A 277 9.69 -23.12 -29.64
C GLU A 277 11.00 -22.83 -28.86
N SER A 278 11.08 -23.20 -27.59
CA SER A 278 12.23 -22.89 -26.75
C SER A 278 13.43 -23.79 -27.01
N LYS A 279 14.63 -23.23 -26.78
CA LYS A 279 15.92 -23.94 -26.93
C LYS A 279 16.82 -23.74 -25.71
N TYR A 280 16.25 -23.95 -24.52
CA TYR A 280 17.01 -23.80 -23.27
C TYR A 280 17.79 -25.07 -22.92
N SER A 281 18.94 -24.90 -22.26
CA SER A 281 19.71 -26.05 -21.76
C SER A 281 19.23 -26.51 -20.37
N LEU A 282 18.76 -25.58 -19.54
CA LEU A 282 18.34 -25.80 -18.16
C LEU A 282 16.81 -25.74 -18.03
N ILE A 283 16.23 -26.71 -17.33
CA ILE A 283 14.79 -26.73 -17.03
C ILE A 283 14.41 -25.58 -16.08
N GLU A 284 15.32 -25.14 -15.22
CA GLU A 284 15.18 -23.99 -14.34
C GLU A 284 15.02 -22.69 -15.15
N THR A 285 15.85 -22.55 -16.19
CA THR A 285 15.76 -21.39 -17.08
C THR A 285 14.46 -21.41 -17.86
N LEU A 286 14.08 -22.58 -18.40
CA LEU A 286 12.81 -22.74 -19.10
C LEU A 286 11.60 -22.36 -18.22
N VAL A 287 11.52 -22.92 -17.00
CA VAL A 287 10.43 -22.66 -16.05
C VAL A 287 10.38 -21.19 -15.66
N SER A 288 11.53 -20.59 -15.32
CA SER A 288 11.61 -19.18 -14.95
C SER A 288 11.15 -18.26 -16.08
N ARG A 289 11.59 -18.52 -17.32
CA ARG A 289 11.24 -17.70 -18.49
C ARG A 289 9.79 -17.89 -18.92
N LEU A 290 9.27 -19.11 -18.83
CA LEU A 290 7.86 -19.41 -19.06
C LEU A 290 6.97 -18.66 -18.06
N ALA A 291 7.32 -18.66 -16.77
CA ALA A 291 6.57 -17.94 -15.75
C ALA A 291 6.55 -16.42 -16.03
N ASP A 292 7.70 -15.83 -16.35
CA ASP A 292 7.79 -14.41 -16.74
C ASP A 292 6.92 -14.11 -17.98
N HIS A 293 6.90 -15.02 -18.95
CA HIS A 293 6.15 -14.88 -20.20
C HIS A 293 4.64 -14.92 -19.98
N LEU A 294 4.15 -15.91 -19.23
CA LEU A 294 2.72 -16.07 -18.98
C LEU A 294 2.14 -14.92 -18.15
N VAL A 295 2.84 -14.45 -17.12
CA VAL A 295 2.40 -13.29 -16.32
C VAL A 295 2.37 -11.99 -17.14
N ARG A 296 3.25 -11.84 -18.13
CA ARG A 296 3.21 -10.69 -19.05
C ARG A 296 2.07 -10.76 -20.06
N LYS A 297 1.71 -11.97 -20.50
CA LYS A 297 0.71 -12.17 -21.57
C LYS A 297 -0.72 -12.23 -21.03
N PHE A 298 -0.91 -12.76 -19.83
CA PHE A 298 -2.22 -12.99 -19.22
C PHE A 298 -2.35 -12.19 -17.91
N PRO A 299 -3.56 -11.77 -17.53
CA PRO A 299 -3.81 -10.99 -16.31
C PRO A 299 -3.77 -11.87 -15.05
N LEU A 300 -2.58 -12.41 -14.74
CA LEU A 300 -2.33 -13.33 -13.64
C LEU A 300 -1.73 -12.58 -12.46
N ALA A 301 -2.42 -12.58 -11.30
CA ALA A 301 -1.92 -12.00 -10.06
C ALA A 301 -0.88 -12.91 -9.38
N TYR A 302 -1.05 -14.22 -9.55
CA TYR A 302 -0.16 -15.26 -9.05
C TYR A 302 -0.01 -16.34 -10.11
N LEU A 303 1.20 -16.83 -10.31
CA LEU A 303 1.48 -17.99 -11.14
C LEU A 303 2.57 -18.84 -10.50
N GLU A 304 2.27 -20.13 -10.37
CA GLU A 304 3.21 -21.18 -10.08
C GLU A 304 3.29 -22.12 -11.26
N VAL A 305 4.53 -22.44 -11.64
CA VAL A 305 4.87 -23.37 -12.71
C VAL A 305 5.71 -24.48 -12.10
N GLU A 306 5.23 -25.72 -12.19
CA GLU A 306 6.00 -26.92 -11.90
C GLU A 306 6.24 -27.69 -13.20
N LEU A 307 7.50 -27.97 -13.52
CA LEU A 307 7.88 -28.81 -14.66
C LEU A 307 8.50 -30.10 -14.15
N LYS A 308 8.08 -31.23 -14.71
CA LYS A 308 8.61 -32.56 -14.43
C LYS A 308 9.31 -33.14 -15.66
N LYS A 309 10.53 -33.65 -15.46
CA LYS A 309 11.39 -34.30 -16.46
C LYS A 309 11.70 -35.74 -16.01
N PHE A 310 11.70 -36.68 -16.96
CA PHE A 310 11.79 -38.13 -16.70
C PHE A 310 13.15 -38.70 -17.14
N VAL A 311 14.23 -38.31 -16.46
CA VAL A 311 15.62 -38.62 -16.92
C VAL A 311 16.45 -39.52 -16.02
N LEU A 312 16.10 -39.70 -14.75
CA LEU A 312 16.90 -40.48 -13.80
C LEU A 312 16.31 -41.88 -13.58
N PRO A 313 17.13 -42.94 -13.53
CA PRO A 313 16.68 -44.27 -13.12
C PRO A 313 16.20 -44.25 -11.66
N ASP A 314 15.31 -45.18 -11.30
CA ASP A 314 14.76 -45.36 -9.93
C ASP A 314 14.04 -44.13 -9.35
N THR A 315 13.58 -43.21 -10.18
CA THR A 315 12.75 -42.06 -9.78
C THR A 315 11.53 -41.92 -10.70
N ASN A 316 10.43 -41.35 -10.19
CA ASN A 316 9.27 -41.05 -11.02
C ASN A 316 9.55 -39.88 -11.97
N HIS A 317 10.24 -38.84 -11.49
CA HIS A 317 10.66 -37.66 -12.25
C HIS A 317 11.57 -36.77 -11.39
N VAL A 318 12.25 -35.85 -12.05
CA VAL A 318 12.86 -34.65 -11.45
C VAL A 318 11.90 -33.49 -11.70
N SER A 319 11.65 -32.64 -10.70
CA SER A 319 10.84 -31.43 -10.90
C SER A 319 11.55 -30.14 -10.51
N VAL A 320 11.18 -29.07 -11.19
CA VAL A 320 11.58 -27.70 -10.86
C VAL A 320 10.34 -26.83 -10.81
N ARG A 321 10.31 -25.93 -9.83
CA ARG A 321 9.20 -25.02 -9.59
C ARG A 321 9.67 -23.56 -9.60
N ALA A 322 8.88 -22.67 -10.19
CA ALA A 322 9.02 -21.23 -10.02
C ALA A 322 7.68 -20.58 -9.70
N VAL A 323 7.74 -19.47 -8.97
CA VAL A 323 6.60 -18.64 -8.59
C VAL A 323 6.81 -17.22 -9.10
N ARG A 324 5.74 -16.60 -9.57
CA ARG A 324 5.65 -15.18 -9.92
C ARG A 324 4.40 -14.58 -9.30
N ARG A 325 4.55 -13.36 -8.80
CA ARG A 325 3.48 -12.50 -8.30
C ARG A 325 3.56 -11.20 -9.09
N ALA A 326 2.44 -10.79 -9.67
CA ALA A 326 2.34 -9.58 -10.50
C ALA A 326 2.05 -8.34 -9.66
#